data_AF-A0A7C6MUR6-F1
#
_entry.id   AF-A0A7C6MUR6-F1
#
_cell.length_a   1.000
_cell.length_b   1.000
_cell.length_c   1.000
_cell.angle_alpha   90.00
_cell.angle_beta   90.00
_cell.angle_gamma   90.00
#
_symmetry.space_group_name_H-M   'P 1'
#
loop_
_entity.id
_entity.type
_entity.pdbx_description
1 polymer ?
#
loop_
_entity_poly.entity_id
_entity_poly.type
_entity_poly.pdbx_seq_one_letter_code
_entity_poly.pdbx_strand_id
1 'polypeptide(L)' 'GVPSLGIYQEVFNSDDPAWGGSGQANEGELAAEKEPWHGKEQSLQLKLPPLATIFLRKTKDHQEVEEKEG' A
#
# COMPACT_ATOMS: atom_id res chain seq x y z
N GLY A 1 -0.61 -9.19 -4.81
CA GLY A 1 -2.04 -9.33 -4.51
C GLY A 1 -2.29 -9.03 -3.06
N VAL A 2 -3.41 -8.38 -2.75
CA VAL A 2 -3.90 -8.05 -1.41
C VAL A 2 -5.28 -8.67 -1.19
N PRO A 3 -5.73 -8.93 0.05
CA PRO A 3 -6.93 -9.73 0.29
C PRO A 3 -8.27 -8.99 0.08
N SER A 4 -8.27 -7.65 -0.03
CA SER A 4 -9.50 -6.88 -0.21
C SER A 4 -9.23 -5.51 -0.82
N LEU A 5 -10.23 -4.95 -1.51
CA LEU A 5 -10.25 -3.56 -1.97
C LEU A 5 -10.28 -2.57 -0.80
N GLY A 6 -9.74 -1.37 -1.02
CA GLY A 6 -9.73 -0.27 -0.07
C GLY A 6 -8.44 0.53 -0.15
N ILE A 7 -8.23 1.40 0.83
CA ILE A 7 -7.01 2.19 0.94
C ILE A 7 -6.05 1.50 1.90
N TYR A 8 -4.80 1.39 1.48
CA TYR A 8 -3.68 0.93 2.28
C TYR A 8 -2.72 2.10 2.53
N GLN A 9 -2.00 2.03 3.63
CA GLN A 9 -0.95 2.98 3.98
C GLN A 9 0.29 2.22 4.40
N GLU A 10 1.45 2.71 3.98
CA GLU A 10 2.74 2.28 4.52
C GLU A 10 2.87 2.77 5.97
N VAL A 11 2.83 1.83 6.92
CA VAL A 11 2.90 2.14 8.36
C VAL A 11 4.28 1.91 8.95
N PHE A 12 5.14 1.21 8.21
CA PHE A 12 6.55 1.04 8.54
C PHE A 12 7.35 0.77 7.27
N ASN A 13 8.57 1.32 7.23
CA ASN A 13 9.53 1.10 6.17
C ASN A 13 10.95 1.07 6.75
N SER A 14 11.67 -0.02 6.57
CA SER A 14 13.05 -0.14 7.06
C SER A 14 14.06 0.73 6.30
N ASP A 15 13.67 1.30 5.15
CA ASP A 15 14.48 2.23 4.36
C ASP A 15 14.31 3.70 4.78
N ASP A 16 13.53 3.98 5.84
CA ASP A 16 13.37 5.34 6.37
C ASP A 16 14.75 5.92 6.81
N PRO A 17 15.07 7.19 6.50
CA PRO A 17 16.33 7.81 6.89
C PRO A 17 16.57 7.85 8.40
N ALA A 18 15.51 7.81 9.22
CA ALA A 18 15.61 7.70 10.68
C ALA A 18 16.32 6.40 11.13
N TRP A 19 16.32 5.36 10.29
CA TRP A 19 17.02 4.10 10.50
C TRP A 19 18.31 3.97 9.66
N GLY A 20 18.69 5.03 8.94
CA GLY A 20 19.86 5.04 8.06
C GLY A 20 19.60 4.51 6.64
N GLY A 21 18.35 4.40 6.22
CA GLY A 21 17.98 3.98 4.86
C GLY A 21 18.06 5.09 3.81
N SER A 22 17.73 4.76 2.56
CA SER A 22 17.81 5.66 1.40
C SER A 22 16.64 6.65 1.30
N GLY A 23 15.57 6.44 2.06
CA GLY A 23 14.38 7.29 2.08
C GLY A 23 13.40 7.04 0.95
N GLN A 24 13.48 5.90 0.26
CA GLN A 24 12.45 5.53 -0.69
C GLN A 24 11.23 5.01 0.06
N ALA A 25 10.06 5.60 -0.21
CA ALA A 25 8.80 5.22 0.41
C ALA A 25 7.66 5.23 -0.60
N ASN A 26 6.55 4.60 -0.23
CA ASN A 26 5.26 4.79 -0.89
C ASN A 26 4.53 5.96 -0.21
N GLU A 27 4.48 7.11 -0.87
CA GLU A 27 3.85 8.31 -0.32
C GLU A 27 2.32 8.26 -0.47
N GLY A 28 1.60 8.69 0.58
CA GLY A 28 0.16 8.89 0.52
C GLY A 28 -0.70 7.63 0.68
N GLU A 29 -1.93 7.72 0.17
CA GLU A 29 -2.93 6.65 0.18
C GLU A 29 -2.70 5.71 -1.01
N LEU A 30 -2.60 4.40 -0.74
CA LEU A 30 -2.39 3.36 -1.75
C LEU A 30 -3.72 2.66 -2.03
N ALA A 31 -4.36 3.03 -3.13
CA ALA A 31 -5.63 2.44 -3.55
C ALA A 31 -5.41 1.04 -4.15
N ALA A 32 -6.10 0.04 -3.61
CA ALA A 32 -6.09 -1.30 -4.19
C ALA A 32 -6.92 -1.34 -5.48
N GLU A 33 -6.36 -1.94 -6.52
CA GLU A 33 -6.99 -2.07 -7.83
C GLU A 33 -7.73 -3.41 -7.96
N LYS A 34 -8.77 -3.44 -8.79
CA LYS A 34 -9.52 -4.65 -9.17
C LYS A 34 -8.76 -5.50 -10.22
N GLU A 35 -7.45 -5.64 -10.04
CA GLU A 35 -6.56 -6.40 -10.92
C GLU A 35 -6.03 -7.66 -10.18
N PRO A 36 -6.37 -8.88 -10.64
CA PRO A 36 -5.95 -10.12 -9.99
C PRO A 36 -4.44 -10.34 -10.02
N TRP A 37 -3.84 -10.64 -8.87
CA TRP A 37 -2.40 -10.91 -8.78
C TRP A 37 -2.03 -11.82 -7.59
N HIS A 38 -1.06 -12.71 -7.76
CA HIS A 38 -0.61 -13.67 -6.73
C HIS A 38 -1.77 -14.45 -6.05
N GLY A 39 -2.77 -14.88 -6.82
CA GLY A 39 -3.90 -15.65 -6.31
C GLY A 39 -4.90 -14.85 -5.45
N LYS A 40 -4.89 -13.52 -5.56
CA LYS A 40 -5.88 -12.62 -4.97
C LYS A 40 -6.61 -11.85 -6.06
N GLU A 41 -7.85 -11.47 -5.79
CA GLU A 41 -8.70 -10.70 -6.72
C GLU A 41 -8.30 -9.21 -6.82
N GLN A 42 -7.48 -8.72 -5.88
CA GLN A 42 -6.99 -7.35 -5.84
C GLN A 42 -5.47 -7.27 -5.77
N SER A 43 -4.93 -6.12 -6.17
CA SER A 43 -3.50 -5.82 -6.11
C SER A 43 -3.21 -4.36 -5.72
N LEU A 44 -1.95 -4.08 -5.43
CA LEU A 44 -1.43 -2.74 -5.18
C LEU A 44 -0.21 -2.54 -6.08
N GLN A 45 -0.10 -1.35 -6.68
CA GLN A 45 1.14 -0.91 -7.29
C GLN A 45 2.01 -0.26 -6.21
N LEU A 46 3.23 -0.77 -6.03
CA LEU A 46 4.13 -0.37 -4.97
C LEU A 46 5.51 -0.05 -5.53
N LYS A 47 6.15 1.00 -5.00
CA LYS A 47 7.59 1.22 -5.09
C LYS A 47 8.25 0.46 -3.95
N LEU A 48 9.07 -0.54 -4.27
CA LEU A 48 9.81 -1.32 -3.27
C LEU A 48 11.24 -0.79 -3.14
N PRO A 49 11.64 -0.33 -1.93
CA PRO A 49 13.02 0.09 -1.71
C PRO A 49 13.99 -1.09 -1.78
N PRO A 50 15.26 -0.86 -2.18
CA PRO A 50 16.25 -1.92 -2.27
C PRO A 50 16.57 -2.49 -0.88
N LEU A 51 16.53 -3.82 -0.75
CA LEU A 51 16.85 -4.56 0.50
C LEU A 51 16.05 -4.12 1.73
N ALA A 52 14.86 -3.57 1.55
CA ALA A 52 14.00 -3.12 2.64
C ALA A 52 12.79 -4.03 2.87
N THR A 53 12.20 -3.91 4.05
CA THR A 53 10.89 -4.47 4.37
C THR A 53 9.92 -3.33 4.66
N ILE A 54 8.74 -3.37 4.03
CA ILE A 54 7.63 -2.45 4.28
C ILE A 54 6.46 -3.20 4.89
N PHE A 55 5.70 -2.52 5.75
CA PHE A 55 4.44 -3.02 6.29
C PHE A 55 3.32 -2.09 5.84
N LEU A 56 2.26 -2.70 5.31
CA LEU A 56 1.07 -2.01 4.87
C LEU A 56 -0.08 -2.33 5.80
N ARG A 57 -0.89 -1.32 6.11
CA ARG A 57 -2.16 -1.46 6.84
C ARG A 57 -3.28 -0.91 6.00
N LYS A 58 -4.37 -1.66 5.90
CA LYS A 58 -5.63 -1.15 5.33
C LYS A 58 -6.22 -0.11 6.29
N THR A 59 -6.48 1.10 5.80
CA THR A 59 -6.99 2.23 6.59
C THR A 59 -8.44 2.57 6.30
N LYS A 60 -8.93 2.26 5.09
CA LYS A 60 -10.34 2.44 4.69
C LYS A 60 -10.82 1.23 3.90
N ASP A 61 -12.07 0.84 4.12
CA ASP A 61 -12.75 -0.12 3.27
C ASP A 61 -13.22 0.53 1.97
N HIS A 62 -13.34 -0.26 0.90
CA HIS A 62 -13.76 0.23 -0.42
C HIS A 62 -15.09 0.99 -0.42
N GLN A 63 -16.03 0.63 0.47
CA GLN A 63 -17.32 1.30 0.58
C GLN A 63 -17.18 2.79 0.94
N GLU A 64 -16.15 3.15 1.73
CA GLU A 64 -15.91 4.53 2.16
C GLU A 64 -15.12 5.35 1.11
N VAL A 65 -14.54 4.68 0.11
CA VAL A 65 -13.80 5.31 -0.98
C VAL A 65 -14.76 5.76 -2.09
N GLU A 66 -15.75 4.92 -2.43
CA GLU A 66 -16.79 5.25 -3.42
C GLU A 66 -17.69 6.41 -2.96
N GLU A 67 -17.96 6.56 -1.65
CA GLU A 67 -18.76 7.67 -1.11
C GLU A 67 -18.07 9.05 -1.17
N LYS A 68 -16.74 9.10 -1.33
CA LYS A 68 -15.97 10.36 -1.38
C LYS A 68 -15.67 10.86 -2.79
N GLU A 69 -15.89 10.02 -3.81
CA GLU A 69 -15.74 10.38 -5.22
C GLU A 69 -17.09 10.69 -5.91
N GLY A 70 -18.21 10.54 -5.20
CA GLY A 70 -19.58 10.82 -5.66
C GLY A 70 -20.14 12.19 -5.29
#